data_AF-A0A1W1XSC0-F1
#
_entry.id   AF-A0A1W1XSC0-F1
#
_cell.length_a   1.000
_cell.length_b   1.000
_cell.length_c   1.000
_cell.angle_alpha   90.00
_cell.angle_beta   90.00
_cell.angle_gamma   90.00
#
_symmetry.space_group_name_H-M   'P 1'
#
loop_
_entity.id
_entity.type
_entity.pdbx_description
1 polymer ?
#
loop_
_entity_poly.entity_id
_entity_poly.type
_entity_poly.pdbx_seq_one_letter_code
_entity_poly.pdbx_strand_id
1 'polypeptide(L)' 'MEKAVELFYDMAALIRFEFQPRIGVSLRKHILVHRGVFRTPTVRHPGPEADPTTLAQLFRIVDHLRRKSYDLSG' A
#
# COMPACT_ATOMS: atom_id res chain seq x y z
N MET A 1 -21.90 -12.94 -1.38
CA MET A 1 -20.65 -13.63 -1.75
C MET A 1 -19.92 -12.86 -2.83
N GLU A 2 -20.56 -12.56 -3.97
CA GLU A 2 -19.95 -11.91 -5.14
C GLU A 2 -19.25 -10.57 -4.84
N LYS A 3 -19.91 -9.66 -4.09
CA LYS A 3 -19.30 -8.37 -3.72
C LYS A 3 -17.98 -8.51 -2.93
N ALA A 4 -17.88 -9.52 -2.07
CA ALA A 4 -16.66 -9.76 -1.29
C ALA A 4 -15.53 -10.32 -2.18
N VAL A 5 -15.89 -11.15 -3.16
CA VAL A 5 -14.97 -11.69 -4.17
C VAL A 5 -14.43 -10.57 -5.05
N GLU A 6 -15.30 -9.68 -5.53
CA GLU A 6 -14.91 -8.51 -6.33
C GLU A 6 -13.98 -7.58 -5.55
N LEU A 7 -14.34 -7.25 -4.30
CA LEU A 7 -13.49 -6.45 -3.41
C LEU A 7 -12.10 -7.07 -3.23
N PHE A 8 -12.03 -8.39 -3.03
CA PHE A 8 -10.76 -9.09 -2.90
C PHE A 8 -9.91 -8.98 -4.17
N TYR A 9 -10.51 -9.21 -5.34
CA TYR A 9 -9.80 -9.13 -6.61
C TYR A 9 -9.28 -7.73 -6.92
N ASP A 10 -10.06 -6.70 -6.59
CA ASP A 10 -9.61 -5.32 -6.74
C ASP A 10 -8.41 -5.02 -5.83
N MET A 11 -8.48 -5.44 -4.57
CA MET A 11 -7.40 -5.22 -3.60
C MET A 11 -6.16 -6.12 -3.83
N ALA A 12 -6.29 -7.18 -4.63
CA ALA A 12 -5.24 -8.19 -4.81
C ALA A 12 -3.91 -7.60 -5.28
N ALA A 13 -3.93 -6.58 -6.16
CA ALA A 13 -2.73 -5.90 -6.62
C ALA A 13 -1.99 -5.21 -5.48
N LEU A 14 -2.72 -4.51 -4.59
CA LEU A 14 -2.15 -3.83 -3.44
C LEU A 14 -1.60 -4.85 -2.43
N ILE A 15 -2.40 -5.85 -2.08
CA ILE A 15 -2.01 -6.93 -1.15
C ILE A 15 -0.72 -7.61 -1.64
N ARG A 16 -0.66 -7.98 -2.92
CA ARG A 16 0.50 -8.64 -3.51
C ARG A 16 1.73 -7.75 -3.50
N PHE A 17 1.58 -6.46 -3.83
CA PHE A 17 2.68 -5.51 -3.86
C PHE A 17 3.24 -5.25 -2.45
N GLU A 18 2.40 -5.19 -1.42
CA GLU A 18 2.84 -5.06 -0.04
C GLU A 18 3.49 -6.34 0.51
N PHE A 19 3.17 -7.51 -0.04
CA PHE A 19 3.74 -8.81 0.35
C PHE A 19 5.14 -9.08 -0.23
N GLN A 20 5.94 -8.03 -0.41
CA GLN A 20 7.34 -8.15 -0.82
C GLN A 20 8.24 -8.49 0.39
N PRO A 21 9.11 -9.51 0.28
CA PRO A 21 10.08 -9.81 1.31
C PRO A 21 10.97 -8.60 1.63
N ARG A 22 11.31 -8.44 2.91
CA ARG A 22 12.16 -7.38 3.47
C ARG A 22 11.55 -5.97 3.50
N ILE A 23 10.91 -5.50 2.43
CA ILE A 23 10.40 -4.11 2.33
C ILE A 23 8.91 -3.96 2.64
N GLY A 24 8.16 -5.05 2.81
CA GLY A 24 6.70 -4.99 3.02
C GLY A 24 6.24 -4.14 4.22
N VAL A 25 7.06 -4.02 5.27
CA VAL A 25 6.77 -3.13 6.42
C VAL A 25 6.91 -1.66 6.03
N SER A 26 7.94 -1.30 5.25
CA SER A 26 8.12 0.07 4.74
C SER A 26 6.93 0.46 3.85
N LEU A 27 6.54 -0.40 2.91
CA LEU A 27 5.40 -0.15 2.02
C LEU A 27 4.10 0.14 2.79
N ARG A 28 3.75 -0.71 3.76
CA ARG A 28 2.56 -0.53 4.61
C ARG A 28 2.61 0.78 5.39
N LYS A 29 3.76 1.12 5.95
CA LYS A 29 3.94 2.37 6.68
C LYS A 29 3.78 3.60 5.79
N HIS A 30 4.24 3.56 4.54
CA HIS A 30 3.97 4.62 3.57
C HIS A 30 2.48 4.78 3.27
N ILE A 31 1.71 3.70 3.15
CA ILE A 31 0.25 3.79 3.03
C ILE A 31 -0.37 4.38 4.29
N LEU A 32 0.03 3.95 5.49
CA LEU A 32 -0.51 4.46 6.74
C LEU A 32 -0.22 5.95 6.96
N VAL A 33 0.95 6.43 6.49
CA VAL A 33 1.25 7.87 6.46
C VAL A 33 0.39 8.60 5.44
N HIS A 34 0.27 8.05 4.23
CA HIS A 34 -0.61 8.63 3.19
C HIS A 34 -2.06 8.76 3.66
N ARG A 35 -2.53 7.80 4.46
CA ARG A 35 -3.86 7.77 5.06
C ARG A 35 -3.99 8.57 6.36
N GLY A 36 -2.97 9.33 6.76
CA GLY A 36 -3.00 10.16 7.97
C GLY A 36 -2.96 9.40 9.30
N VAL A 37 -2.82 8.07 9.27
CA VAL A 37 -2.77 7.22 10.48
C VAL A 37 -1.43 7.36 11.20
N PHE A 38 -0.33 7.41 10.44
CA PHE A 38 1.02 7.56 10.97
C PHE A 38 1.65 8.90 10.58
N ARG A 39 2.49 9.43 11.47
CA ARG A 39 3.28 10.64 11.19
C ARG A 39 4.51 10.37 10.32
N THR A 40 5.07 9.16 10.37
CA THR A 40 6.32 8.82 9.66
C THR A 40 6.31 7.38 9.15
N PRO A 41 6.91 7.12 7.97
CA PRO A 41 7.02 5.78 7.44
C PRO A 41 8.21 4.99 8.02
N THR A 42 9.04 5.63 8.86
CA THR A 42 10.35 5.09 9.29
C THR A 42 10.29 3.64 9.76
N VAL A 43 11.12 2.79 9.16
CA VAL A 43 11.39 1.42 9.59
C VAL A 43 12.66 1.38 10.44
N ARG A 44 12.59 0.65 11.56
CA ARG A 44 13.77 0.47 12.43
C ARG A 44 14.69 -0.58 11.81
N HIS A 45 15.99 -0.36 11.92
CA HIS A 45 17.02 -1.35 11.61
C HIS A 45 16.69 -2.73 12.24
N PRO A 46 16.89 -3.87 11.54
CA PRO A 46 17.55 -4.01 10.22
C PRO A 46 16.62 -3.89 9.01
N GLY A 47 15.39 -3.37 9.19
CA GLY A 47 14.45 -3.24 8.08
C GLY A 47 14.83 -2.12 7.10
N PRO A 48 14.90 -2.39 5.78
CA PRO A 48 15.18 -1.37 4.78
C PRO A 48 13.95 -0.51 4.48
N GLU A 49 14.21 0.73 4.04
CA GLU A 49 13.19 1.57 3.41
C GLU A 49 12.98 1.18 1.94
N ALA A 50 11.75 1.30 1.46
CA ALA A 50 11.46 1.15 0.04
C ALA A 50 12.06 2.32 -0.74
N ASP A 51 12.64 2.03 -1.92
CA ASP A 51 13.21 3.07 -2.76
C ASP A 51 12.12 3.91 -3.46
N PRO A 52 12.46 5.12 -3.95
CA PRO A 52 11.48 6.01 -4.58
C PRO A 52 10.73 5.41 -5.78
N THR A 53 11.37 4.53 -6.55
CA THR A 53 10.74 3.89 -7.72
C THR A 53 9.67 2.91 -7.27
N THR A 54 9.99 2.09 -6.27
CA THR A 54 9.03 1.15 -5.67
C THR A 54 7.84 1.90 -5.05
N LEU A 55 8.08 3.04 -4.39
CA LEU A 55 7.00 3.87 -3.83
C LEU A 55 6.12 4.50 -4.92
N ALA A 56 6.70 4.96 -6.02
CA ALA A 56 5.92 5.47 -7.15
C ALA A 56 5.00 4.39 -7.75
N GLN A 57 5.49 3.15 -7.85
CA GLN A 57 4.69 2.00 -8.30
C GLN A 57 3.57 1.66 -7.31
N LEU A 58 3.85 1.68 -6.01
CA LEU A 58 2.86 1.49 -4.95
C LEU A 58 1.71 2.50 -5.09
N PHE A 59 2.03 3.80 -5.21
CA PHE A 59 1.01 4.84 -5.30
C PHE A 59 0.23 4.81 -6.61
N ARG A 60 0.81 4.31 -7.70
CA ARG A 60 0.04 4.04 -8.93
C ARG A 60 -1.08 3.02 -8.72
N ILE A 61 -0.87 2.01 -7.87
CA ILE A 61 -1.90 1.03 -7.48
C ILE A 61 -2.96 1.70 -6.62
N VAL A 62 -2.55 2.49 -5.63
CA VAL A 62 -3.47 3.25 -4.76
C VAL A 62 -4.35 4.19 -5.58
N ASP A 63 -3.77 4.95 -6.52
CA ASP A 63 -4.52 5.85 -7.40
C ASP A 63 -5.51 5.10 -8.31
N HIS A 64 -5.15 3.89 -8.77
CA HIS A 64 -6.08 3.04 -9.51
C HIS A 64 -7.29 2.65 -8.66
N LEU A 65 -7.06 2.21 -7.42
CA LEU A 65 -8.13 1.85 -6.49
C LEU A 65 -9.01 3.05 -6.12
N ARG A 66 -8.42 4.25 -5.96
CA ARG A 66 -9.19 5.49 -5.76
C ARG A 66 -10.08 5.83 -6.95
N ARG A 67 -9.60 5.63 -8.19
CA ARG A 67 -10.44 5.77 -9.40
C ARG A 67 -11.59 4.75 -9.45
N LYS A 68 -11.43 3.59 -8.80
CA LYS A 68 -12.51 2.61 -8.58
C LYS A 68 -13.42 2.96 -7.40
N SER A 69 -13.28 4.15 -6.80
CA SER A 69 -14.06 4.65 -5.66
C SER A 69 -13.81 3.94 -4.34
N TYR A 70 -12.67 3.26 -4.17
CA TYR A 70 -12.24 2.77 -2.86
C TYR A 70 -11.67 3.91 -2.02
N ASP A 71 -12.14 4.00 -0.77
CA ASP A 71 -11.62 4.97 0.19
C ASP A 71 -10.26 4.54 0.74
N LEU A 72 -9.22 4.96 0.03
CA LEU A 72 -7.83 4.89 0.45
C LEU A 72 -7.27 6.27 0.77
N SER A 73 -8.15 7.24 1.04
CA SER A 73 -7.78 8.58 1.49
C SER A 73 -7.32 8.56 2.95
N GLY A 74 -6.63 9.63 3.33
CA GLY A 74 -6.55 10.15 4.69
C GLY A 74 -7.12 11.56 4.71
#